data_AF-A0AAV3YSY5-F1
#
_entry.id   AF-A0AAV3YSY5-F1
#
_cell.length_a   1.000
_cell.length_b   1.000
_cell.length_c   1.000
_cell.angle_alpha   90.00
_cell.angle_beta   90.00
_cell.angle_gamma   90.00
#
_symmetry.space_group_name_H-M   'P 1'
#
loop_
_entity.id
_entity.type
_entity.pdbx_description
1 polymer ?
#
loop_
_entity_poly.entity_id
_entity_poly.type
_entity_poly.pdbx_seq_one_letter_code
_entity_poly.pdbx_strand_id
1 'polypeptide(L)'
;MAKVVAYFTRRTNQLVQFSGPRLATAWKYSKAELGPPSLKDLGEVQNSISSIVTSYKTGAYRKLTVREAWLNTLVTAEVFCWFIAGECIGKGSIIGYNIPGAVNWDMHF
;
A
#
# COMPACT_ATOMS: atom_id res chain seq x y z
N MET A 1 43.02 -6.11 -8.12
CA MET A 1 41.71 -6.69 -8.51
C MET A 1 41.13 -7.63 -7.45
N ALA A 2 41.84 -8.67 -6.98
CA ALA A 2 41.29 -9.64 -6.02
C ALA A 2 40.74 -9.04 -4.70
N LYS A 3 41.39 -8.02 -4.12
CA LYS A 3 40.91 -7.36 -2.88
C LYS A 3 39.61 -6.58 -3.06
N VAL A 4 39.42 -5.96 -4.23
CA VAL A 4 38.20 -5.22 -4.59
C VAL A 4 37.05 -6.20 -4.79
N VAL A 5 37.28 -7.30 -5.51
CA VAL A 5 36.31 -8.38 -5.68
C VAL A 5 35.92 -8.98 -4.32
N ALA A 6 36.89 -9.29 -3.46
CA ALA A 6 36.63 -9.82 -2.12
C ALA A 6 35.83 -8.85 -1.24
N TYR A 7 36.07 -7.54 -1.37
CA TYR A 7 35.31 -6.51 -0.66
C TYR A 7 33.85 -6.46 -1.10
N PHE A 8 33.58 -6.46 -2.42
CA PHE A 8 32.21 -6.50 -2.93
C PHE A 8 31.49 -7.79 -2.56
N THR A 9 32.14 -8.95 -2.71
CA THR A 9 31.58 -10.25 -2.32
C THR A 9 31.26 -10.32 -0.82
N ARG A 10 32.12 -9.76 0.03
CA ARG A 10 31.83 -9.68 1.47
C ARG A 10 30.62 -8.78 1.74
N ARG A 11 30.51 -7.65 1.06
CA ARG A 11 29.40 -6.69 1.26
C ARG A 11 28.06 -7.26 0.77
N THR A 12 28.04 -7.96 -0.37
CA THR A 12 26.84 -8.63 -0.87
C THR A 12 26.40 -9.74 0.07
N ASN A 13 27.33 -10.57 0.57
CA ASN A 13 27.00 -11.60 1.56
C ASN A 13 26.43 -11.01 2.84
N GLN A 14 26.98 -9.90 3.35
CA GLN A 14 26.41 -9.20 4.50
C GLN A 14 25.01 -8.65 4.24
N LEU A 15 24.77 -8.10 3.04
CA LEU A 15 23.45 -7.60 2.66
C LEU A 15 22.43 -8.73 2.56
N VAL A 16 22.79 -9.87 1.96
CA VAL A 16 21.91 -11.05 1.86
C VAL A 16 21.57 -11.61 3.24
N GLN A 17 22.57 -11.73 4.13
CA GLN A 17 22.34 -12.20 5.50
C GLN A 17 21.46 -11.23 6.31
N PHE A 18 21.54 -9.93 6.02
CA PHE A 18 20.69 -8.93 6.66
C PHE A 18 19.26 -8.89 6.09
N SER A 19 19.11 -8.96 4.76
CA SER A 19 17.84 -8.79 4.07
C SER A 19 17.01 -10.07 4.03
N GLY A 20 17.63 -11.23 3.88
CA GLY A 20 16.97 -12.54 3.80
C GLY A 20 15.90 -12.77 4.86
N PRO A 21 16.22 -12.74 6.17
CA PRO A 21 15.23 -13.00 7.23
C PRO A 21 14.15 -11.90 7.32
N ARG A 22 14.48 -10.65 6.95
CA ARG A 22 13.53 -9.53 6.96
C ARG A 22 12.51 -9.66 5.84
N LEU A 23 12.97 -9.99 4.64
CA LEU A 23 12.11 -10.23 3.48
C LEU A 23 11.25 -11.48 3.70
N ALA A 24 11.79 -12.54 4.30
CA ALA A 24 11.00 -13.72 4.65
C ALA A 24 9.85 -13.39 5.62
N THR A 25 10.13 -12.55 6.62
CA THR A 25 9.11 -12.07 7.57
C THR A 25 8.08 -11.19 6.87
N ALA A 26 8.52 -10.23 6.06
CA ALA A 26 7.63 -9.37 5.27
C ALA A 26 6.74 -10.19 4.33
N TRP A 27 7.30 -11.20 3.66
CA TRP A 27 6.58 -12.10 2.76
C TRP A 27 5.53 -12.93 3.50
N LYS A 28 5.87 -13.46 4.68
CA LYS A 28 4.93 -14.22 5.52
C LYS A 28 3.66 -13.42 5.83
N TYR A 29 3.81 -12.18 6.28
CA TYR A 29 2.66 -11.32 6.62
C TYR A 29 1.95 -10.79 5.38
N SER A 30 2.71 -10.39 4.34
CA SER A 30 2.11 -9.92 3.08
C SER A 30 1.21 -10.98 2.46
N LYS A 31 1.59 -12.27 2.53
CA LYS A 31 0.76 -13.35 2.01
C LYS A 31 -0.57 -13.53 2.78
N ALA A 32 -0.59 -13.21 4.06
CA ALA A 32 -1.78 -13.33 4.89
C ALA A 32 -2.70 -12.10 4.75
N GLU A 33 -2.13 -10.90 4.78
CA GLU A 33 -2.89 -9.65 4.89
C GLU A 33 -3.13 -8.94 3.54
N LEU A 34 -2.19 -9.06 2.60
CA LEU A 34 -2.25 -8.38 1.29
C LEU A 34 -2.68 -9.33 0.17
N GLY A 35 -2.98 -10.58 0.50
CA GLY A 35 -3.50 -11.55 -0.46
C GLY A 35 -4.89 -11.14 -0.96
N PRO A 36 -5.24 -11.45 -2.22
CA PRO A 36 -6.60 -11.23 -2.69
C PRO A 36 -7.58 -12.06 -1.84
N PRO A 37 -8.74 -11.49 -1.45
CA PRO A 37 -9.70 -12.15 -0.60
C PRO A 37 -10.31 -13.39 -1.28
N SER A 38 -10.80 -14.33 -0.48
CA SER A 38 -11.56 -15.47 -0.99
C SER A 38 -12.98 -15.05 -1.37
N LEU A 39 -13.61 -15.80 -2.27
CA LEU A 39 -15.00 -15.53 -2.69
C LEU A 39 -16.00 -15.55 -1.52
N LYS A 40 -15.70 -16.30 -0.45
CA LYS A 40 -16.54 -16.34 0.76
C LYS A 40 -16.54 -15.00 1.49
N ASP A 41 -15.38 -14.33 1.52
CA ASP A 41 -15.20 -13.06 2.25
C ASP A 41 -15.99 -11.93 1.57
N LEU A 42 -16.24 -12.03 0.26
CA LEU A 42 -17.04 -11.05 -0.48
C LEU A 42 -18.49 -10.94 0.03
N GLY A 43 -19.09 -12.07 0.45
CA GLY A 43 -20.44 -12.06 1.03
C GLY A 43 -20.47 -11.35 2.39
N GLU A 44 -19.44 -11.54 3.21
CA GLU A 44 -19.31 -10.88 4.51
C GLU A 44 -19.07 -9.36 4.35
N VAL A 45 -18.30 -8.95 3.34
CA VAL A 45 -18.11 -7.54 2.99
C VAL A 45 -19.43 -6.87 2.62
N GLN A 46 -20.29 -7.52 1.83
CA GLN A 46 -21.60 -6.96 1.47
C GLN A 46 -22.47 -6.70 2.71
N ASN A 47 -22.48 -7.65 3.66
CA ASN A 47 -23.19 -7.50 4.92
C ASN A 47 -22.62 -6.35 5.76
N SER A 48 -21.30 -6.21 5.79
CA SER A 48 -20.59 -5.14 6.50
C SER A 48 -20.90 -3.75 5.93
N ILE A 49 -21.00 -3.62 4.60
CA ILE A 49 -21.41 -2.36 3.97
C ILE A 49 -22.86 -2.00 4.35
N SER A 50 -23.77 -2.98 4.35
CA SER A 50 -25.17 -2.78 4.74
C SER A 50 -25.31 -2.29 6.19
N SER A 51 -24.51 -2.84 7.11
CA SER A 51 -24.51 -2.42 8.52
C SER A 51 -23.97 -1.00 8.70
N ILE A 52 -22.94 -0.59 7.93
CA ILE A 52 -22.43 0.78 7.92
C ILE A 52 -23.51 1.76 7.43
N VAL A 53 -24.20 1.44 6.34
CA VAL A 53 -25.30 2.28 5.80
C VAL A 53 -26.41 2.43 6.83
N THR A 54 -26.77 1.34 7.51
CA THR A 54 -27.78 1.36 8.57
C THR A 54 -27.33 2.20 9.76
N SER A 55 -26.07 2.07 10.18
CA SER A 55 -25.46 2.85 11.27
C SER A 55 -25.41 4.35 10.95
N TYR A 56 -25.19 4.70 9.69
CA TYR A 56 -25.27 6.08 9.22
C TYR A 56 -26.69 6.63 9.31
N LYS A 57 -27.68 5.88 8.81
CA LYS A 57 -29.11 6.27 8.86
C LYS A 57 -29.64 6.45 10.27
N THR A 58 -29.22 5.60 11.21
CA THR A 58 -29.64 5.66 12.62
C THR A 58 -28.91 6.74 13.42
N GLY A 59 -27.91 7.41 12.85
CA GLY A 59 -27.12 8.44 13.54
C GLY A 59 -26.10 7.89 14.52
N ALA A 60 -25.78 6.59 14.46
CA ALA A 60 -24.85 5.94 15.38
C ALA A 60 -23.42 6.52 15.34
N TYR A 61 -23.03 7.14 14.22
CA TYR A 61 -21.74 7.82 14.06
C TYR A 61 -21.51 8.94 15.10
N ARG A 62 -22.58 9.51 15.67
CA ARG A 62 -22.49 10.55 16.71
C ARG A 62 -22.05 10.02 18.07
N LYS A 63 -22.08 8.70 18.26
CA LYS A 63 -21.69 8.03 19.52
C LYS A 63 -20.24 7.53 19.49
N LEU A 64 -19.52 7.72 18.38
CA LEU A 64 -18.13 7.31 18.25
C LEU A 64 -17.22 8.16 19.13
N THR A 65 -16.28 7.52 19.80
CA THR A 65 -15.21 8.22 20.51
C THR A 65 -14.21 8.81 19.51
N VAL A 66 -13.49 9.86 19.92
CA VAL A 66 -12.47 10.50 19.06
C VAL A 66 -11.40 9.50 18.62
N ARG A 67 -11.02 8.56 19.49
CA ARG A 67 -10.05 7.51 19.18
C ARG A 67 -10.53 6.59 18.06
N GLU A 68 -11.79 6.17 18.09
CA GLU A 68 -12.38 5.31 17.07
C GLU A 68 -12.51 6.05 15.73
N ALA A 69 -13.01 7.29 15.78
CA ALA A 69 -13.11 8.14 14.59
C ALA A 69 -11.74 8.34 13.93
N TRP A 70 -10.69 8.57 14.74
CA TRP A 70 -9.33 8.73 14.24
C TRP A 70 -8.78 7.45 13.60
N LEU A 71 -8.95 6.29 14.25
CA LEU A 71 -8.55 5.00 13.68
C LEU A 71 -9.23 4.72 12.34
N ASN A 72 -10.55 4.91 12.26
CA ASN A 72 -11.31 4.70 11.02
C ASN A 72 -10.84 5.65 9.90
N THR A 73 -10.47 6.88 10.25
CA THR A 73 -9.92 7.86 9.30
C THR A 73 -8.56 7.42 8.77
N LEU A 74 -7.67 6.91 9.64
CA LEU A 74 -6.35 6.41 9.21
C LEU A 74 -6.48 5.20 8.27
N VAL A 75 -7.36 4.25 8.58
CA VAL A 75 -7.63 3.11 7.69
C VAL A 75 -8.21 3.57 6.35
N THR A 76 -9.11 4.55 6.36
CA THR A 76 -9.67 5.12 5.13
C THR A 76 -8.59 5.79 4.28
N ALA A 77 -7.67 6.52 4.91
CA ALA A 77 -6.53 7.14 4.23
C ALA A 77 -5.59 6.08 3.64
N GLU A 78 -5.35 4.97 4.34
CA GLU A 78 -4.54 3.86 3.82
C GLU A 78 -5.16 3.24 2.56
N VAL A 79 -6.47 2.97 2.56
CA VAL A 79 -7.19 2.46 1.38
C VAL A 79 -7.10 3.43 0.21
N PHE A 80 -7.17 4.73 0.47
CA PHE A 80 -6.98 5.75 -0.57
C PHE A 80 -5.56 5.76 -1.14
N CYS A 81 -4.54 5.58 -0.31
CA CYS A 81 -3.15 5.42 -0.77
C CYS A 81 -2.99 4.20 -1.69
N TRP A 82 -3.67 3.09 -1.42
CA TRP A 82 -3.68 1.93 -2.31
C TRP A 82 -4.32 2.22 -3.68
N PHE A 83 -5.35 3.06 -3.73
CA PHE A 83 -5.91 3.54 -5.00
C PHE A 83 -4.88 4.34 -5.80
N ILE A 84 -4.15 5.26 -5.16
CA ILE A 84 -3.08 6.05 -5.81
C ILE A 84 -1.94 5.12 -6.30
N ALA A 85 -1.55 4.13 -5.50
CA ALA A 85 -0.55 3.15 -5.92
C ALA A 85 -1.01 2.39 -7.17
N GLY A 86 -2.29 2.03 -7.25
CA GLY A 86 -2.92 1.47 -8.45
C GLY A 86 -2.87 2.41 -9.65
N GLU A 87 -3.12 3.71 -9.45
CA GLU A 87 -2.99 4.73 -10.50
C GLU A 87 -1.55 4.83 -11.02
N CYS A 88 -0.55 4.82 -10.14
CA CYS A 88 0.86 4.82 -10.52
C CYS A 88 1.21 3.59 -11.39
N ILE A 89 0.66 2.42 -11.07
CA ILE A 89 0.81 1.20 -11.88
C ILE A 89 0.10 1.36 -13.23
N GLY A 90 -1.15 1.84 -13.25
CA GLY A 90 -1.94 2.00 -14.47
C GLY A 90 -1.37 3.05 -15.44
N LYS A 91 -0.75 4.10 -14.90
CA LYS A 91 -0.07 5.15 -15.66
C LYS A 91 1.35 4.77 -16.10
N GLY A 92 1.98 3.82 -15.42
CA GLY A 92 3.36 3.40 -15.68
C GLY A 92 4.41 4.44 -15.28
N SER A 93 4.06 5.42 -14.44
CA SER A 93 4.98 6.44 -13.94
C SER A 93 4.65 6.81 -12.50
N ILE A 94 5.69 7.04 -11.70
CA ILE A 94 5.59 7.54 -10.32
C ILE A 94 5.26 9.04 -10.32
N ILE A 95 5.70 9.78 -11.34
CA ILE A 95 5.55 11.23 -11.43
C ILE A 95 4.83 11.57 -12.73
N GLY A 96 3.61 12.11 -12.60
CA GLY A 96 2.82 12.61 -13.73
C GLY A 96 2.50 11.55 -14.80
N TYR A 97 1.73 11.95 -15.80
CA TYR A 97 1.53 11.14 -17.01
C TYR A 97 2.66 11.44 -18.00
N ASN A 98 3.22 10.41 -18.62
CA ASN A 98 4.20 10.59 -19.68
C ASN A 98 3.49 10.99 -20.99
N ILE A 99 3.14 12.27 -21.09
CA ILE A 99 2.48 12.84 -22.26
C ILE A 99 3.55 13.50 -23.13
N PRO A 100 3.75 13.04 -24.37
CA PRO A 100 4.67 13.69 -25.30
C PRO A 100 4.33 15.18 -25.45
N GLY A 101 5.28 16.06 -25.12
CA GLY A 101 5.12 17.52 -25.20
C GLY A 101 4.65 18.23 -23.92
N ALA A 102 4.11 17.53 -22.92
CA ALA A 102 3.73 18.13 -21.63
C ALA A 102 4.83 18.00 -20.55
N VAL A 103 5.83 17.14 -20.79
CA VAL A 103 6.99 16.91 -19.91
C VAL A 103 8.23 17.70 -20.34
N ASN A 104 8.13 18.53 -21.39
CA ASN A 104 9.16 19.51 -21.73
C ASN A 104 9.09 20.65 -20.71
N TRP A 105 9.96 20.60 -19.70
CA TRP A 105 10.15 21.68 -18.73
C TRP A 105 10.68 22.99 -19.37
N ASP A 106 11.04 22.95 -20.66
CA ASP A 106 11.47 24.12 -21.45
C ASP A 106 10.32 25.05 -21.87
N MET A 107 9.06 24.66 -21.71
CA MET A 107 7.89 25.51 -22.08
C MET A 107 7.25 26.23 -20.89
N HIS A 108 7.79 26.06 -19.68
CA HIS A 108 7.21 26.57 -18.44
C HIS A 108 8.05 27.70 -17.80
N PHE A 109 9.04 28.24 -18.51
CA PHE A 109 9.80 29.44 -18.15
C PHE A 109 10.07 30.32 -19.38
#